data_AF-A0A5N0R800-F1
#
_entry.id   AF-A0A5N0R800-F1
#
_cell.length_a   1.000
_cell.length_b   1.000
_cell.length_c   1.000
_cell.angle_alpha   90.00
_cell.angle_beta   90.00
_cell.angle_gamma   90.00
#
_symmetry.space_group_name_H-M   'P 1'
#
loop_
_entity.id
_entity.type
_entity.pdbx_description
1 polymer ?
#
loop_
_entity_poly.entity_id
_entity_poly.type
_entity_poly.pdbx_seq_one_letter_code
_entity_poly.pdbx_strand_id
1 'polypeptide(L)'
;MMNKKHKLLKNIEEFKTITQKRLTERGKFPYDTVHSTFEIKDENFIMERLKSSGLSMGKPVDYMGVNGIPIYTKTLSIVNKFAFENNSKDSSYSSNINISEDKIKENDQKILDLIVKSGANNQNLTDEEKVIAFTKYIGEITNYDNEAYRARNVDTEYYRASDLFSVTERKLAMCVGYSVTAARAFNIMGIPSYVVSGKSPQGISHAAVRAYYNRSWHIIDITASTYWKNGNYKTTYSDFIKEYCIDGYDVYDPAKTNNRFKVKYMESNEAFENWIHNNGSKSMLFINESAALKDKKPKDDFVPVTEKEKNELIDKYKKLLSQIPENTQNPGEKNIRDYLKNEYEEILKKDNLFEHEHAEFKESLNLNESFYLQLKKEEMKPSDNLKKEEKPRENSVKERETPAENNDFVSVTEKNNLIDKYKELLSKIPENTQNPGEKNIRNYLEKEYEELLQKDKLFKHEYTEFTKSLNLNETFYSQLKEGEMKLSENPEKGETNTN
;
A
#
# COMPACT_ATOMS: atom_id res chain seq x y z
N MET A 1 39.14 -19.44 -1.24
CA MET A 1 39.92 -18.69 -0.23
C MET A 1 39.00 -17.67 0.43
N MET A 2 39.10 -17.47 1.74
CA MET A 2 38.26 -16.52 2.49
C MET A 2 39.11 -15.31 2.92
N ASN A 3 38.57 -14.10 2.76
CA ASN A 3 39.26 -12.87 3.18
C ASN A 3 39.41 -12.84 4.71
N LYS A 4 40.52 -12.29 5.22
CA LYS A 4 40.79 -12.16 6.67
C LYS A 4 39.74 -11.36 7.43
N LYS A 5 39.02 -10.46 6.75
CA LYS A 5 37.91 -9.69 7.32
C LYS A 5 36.57 -10.43 7.28
N HIS A 6 36.54 -11.67 6.81
CA HIS A 6 35.35 -12.49 6.80
C HIS A 6 35.36 -13.46 7.96
N LYS A 7 34.18 -13.86 8.42
CA LYS A 7 34.02 -14.82 9.51
C LYS A 7 33.07 -15.95 9.14
N LEU A 8 33.50 -17.19 9.36
CA LEU A 8 32.65 -18.36 9.31
C LEU A 8 31.91 -18.51 10.64
N LEU A 9 30.60 -18.64 10.58
CA LEU A 9 29.72 -18.77 11.74
C LEU A 9 29.50 -20.24 12.10
N LYS A 10 29.41 -20.52 13.39
CA LYS A 10 29.18 -21.87 13.92
C LYS A 10 27.70 -22.22 14.06
N ASN A 11 26.85 -21.23 14.35
CA ASN A 11 25.42 -21.40 14.57
C ASN A 11 24.66 -20.06 14.46
N ILE A 12 23.33 -20.13 14.53
CA ILE A 12 22.44 -18.98 14.36
C ILE A 12 22.56 -17.98 15.53
N GLU A 13 22.91 -18.43 16.73
CA GLU A 13 23.14 -17.58 17.90
C GLU A 13 24.36 -16.68 17.70
N GLU A 14 25.42 -17.20 17.07
CA GLU A 14 26.59 -16.42 16.70
C GLU A 14 26.26 -15.37 15.65
N PHE A 15 25.41 -15.72 14.66
CA PHE A 15 24.90 -14.74 13.69
C PHE A 15 24.15 -13.60 14.39
N LYS A 16 23.17 -13.93 15.25
CA LYS A 16 22.39 -12.94 16.01
C LYS A 16 23.29 -12.03 16.85
N THR A 17 24.26 -12.61 17.54
CA THR A 17 25.22 -11.85 18.37
C THR A 17 26.09 -10.92 17.54
N ILE A 18 26.60 -11.38 16.40
CA ILE A 18 27.43 -10.58 15.49
C ILE A 18 26.62 -9.45 14.87
N THR A 19 25.41 -9.75 14.38
CA THR A 19 24.53 -8.73 13.82
C THR A 19 24.20 -7.67 14.88
N GLN A 20 23.83 -8.08 16.10
CA GLN A 20 23.59 -7.13 17.19
C GLN A 20 24.83 -6.28 17.52
N LYS A 21 26.02 -6.89 17.62
CA LYS A 21 27.27 -6.16 17.83
C LYS A 21 27.58 -5.21 16.68
N ARG A 22 27.32 -5.59 15.43
CA ARG A 22 27.48 -4.70 14.27
C ARG A 22 26.57 -3.49 14.40
N LEU A 23 25.36 -3.67 14.91
CA LEU A 23 24.40 -2.59 15.14
C LEU A 23 24.83 -1.62 16.24
N THR A 24 25.51 -2.09 17.28
CA THR A 24 25.92 -1.27 18.42
C THR A 24 27.34 -0.70 18.30
N GLU A 25 28.26 -1.41 17.63
CA GLU A 25 29.71 -1.10 17.55
C GLU A 25 30.14 -0.69 16.13
N ARG A 26 29.34 0.18 15.48
CA ARG A 26 29.40 0.48 14.05
C ARG A 26 30.76 0.99 13.53
N GLY A 27 31.53 1.71 14.35
CA GLY A 27 32.84 2.24 13.96
C GLY A 27 34.03 1.30 14.19
N LYS A 28 33.84 0.17 14.89
CA LYS A 28 34.94 -0.71 15.36
C LYS A 28 34.74 -2.19 15.01
N PHE A 29 33.70 -2.51 14.26
CA PHE A 29 33.33 -3.89 14.00
C PHE A 29 34.36 -4.58 13.07
N PRO A 30 34.94 -5.73 13.46
CA PRO A 30 36.12 -6.29 12.79
C PRO A 30 35.80 -7.13 11.54
N TYR A 31 34.53 -7.44 11.29
CA TYR A 31 34.12 -8.30 10.17
C TYR A 31 33.23 -7.55 9.19
N ASP A 32 33.62 -7.56 7.91
CA ASP A 32 32.84 -6.92 6.85
C ASP A 32 31.83 -7.90 6.23
N THR A 33 32.04 -9.22 6.37
CA THR A 33 31.19 -10.27 5.81
C THR A 33 31.21 -11.52 6.67
N VAL A 34 30.08 -12.21 6.76
CA VAL A 34 29.95 -13.49 7.43
C VAL A 34 29.50 -14.57 6.46
N HIS A 35 29.91 -15.80 6.75
CA HIS A 35 29.53 -17.00 6.02
C HIS A 35 28.94 -18.03 6.98
N SER A 36 27.98 -18.82 6.53
CA SER A 36 27.42 -19.94 7.30
C SER A 36 27.07 -21.11 6.39
N THR A 37 27.02 -22.31 6.95
CA THR A 37 26.47 -23.50 6.27
C THR A 37 25.01 -23.77 6.65
N PHE A 38 24.43 -22.90 7.46
CA PHE A 38 23.02 -22.87 7.84
C PHE A 38 22.40 -21.58 7.33
N GLU A 39 21.10 -21.62 7.05
CA GLU A 39 20.37 -20.46 6.54
C GLU A 39 20.42 -19.29 7.53
N ILE A 40 20.76 -18.11 7.02
CA ILE A 40 20.71 -16.85 7.76
C ILE A 40 19.72 -15.92 7.09
N LYS A 41 18.96 -15.16 7.88
CA LYS A 41 17.95 -14.20 7.41
C LYS A 41 18.13 -12.87 8.11
N ASP A 42 17.83 -11.80 7.41
CA ASP A 42 17.74 -10.48 8.03
C ASP A 42 16.55 -10.43 8.99
N GLU A 43 16.76 -9.92 10.20
CA GLU A 43 15.72 -9.77 11.23
C GLU A 43 15.34 -8.29 11.40
N ASN A 44 14.15 -8.05 11.96
CA ASN A 44 13.66 -6.70 12.31
C ASN A 44 13.70 -5.69 11.16
N PHE A 45 13.49 -6.17 9.93
CA PHE A 45 13.41 -5.36 8.71
C PHE A 45 14.60 -4.39 8.55
N ILE A 46 15.79 -4.84 8.93
CA ILE A 46 17.01 -4.01 8.92
C ILE A 46 17.29 -3.43 7.52
N MET A 47 17.02 -4.20 6.45
CA MET A 47 17.28 -3.74 5.09
C MET A 47 16.31 -2.64 4.66
N GLU A 48 15.03 -2.74 5.02
CA GLU A 48 14.02 -1.71 4.77
C GLU A 48 14.34 -0.42 5.52
N ARG A 49 14.75 -0.52 6.79
CA ARG A 49 15.18 0.62 7.62
C ARG A 49 16.40 1.33 7.04
N LEU A 50 17.40 0.56 6.62
CA LEU A 50 18.61 1.08 5.97
C LEU A 50 18.28 1.75 4.62
N LYS A 51 17.54 1.07 3.74
CA LYS A 51 17.13 1.59 2.42
C LYS A 51 16.41 2.93 2.56
N SER A 52 15.55 3.04 3.57
CA SER A 52 14.78 4.27 3.84
C SER A 52 15.62 5.44 4.33
N SER A 53 16.83 5.15 4.86
CA SER A 53 17.82 6.16 5.24
C SER A 53 18.90 6.38 4.16
N GLY A 54 18.74 5.82 2.96
CA GLY A 54 19.75 5.89 1.88
C GLY A 54 20.98 5.04 2.12
N LEU A 55 20.87 4.05 3.01
CA LEU A 55 21.95 3.15 3.42
C LEU A 55 21.72 1.74 2.88
N SER A 56 22.76 0.91 2.91
CA SER A 56 22.68 -0.52 2.64
C SER A 56 23.68 -1.29 3.50
N MET A 57 23.37 -2.56 3.79
CA MET A 57 24.30 -3.52 4.39
C MET A 57 24.87 -4.50 3.34
N GLY A 58 24.92 -4.08 2.08
CA GLY A 58 25.31 -4.93 0.95
C GLY A 58 24.12 -5.61 0.30
N LYS A 59 24.43 -6.64 -0.50
CA LYS A 59 23.41 -7.45 -1.17
C LYS A 59 22.60 -8.26 -0.13
N PRO A 60 21.38 -8.70 -0.49
CA PRO A 60 20.69 -9.75 0.25
C PRO A 60 21.59 -10.96 0.48
N VAL A 61 21.21 -11.82 1.42
CA VAL A 61 21.96 -13.06 1.70
C VAL A 61 22.18 -13.83 0.40
N ASP A 62 23.45 -14.04 0.04
CA ASP A 62 23.84 -14.76 -1.16
C ASP A 62 23.96 -16.25 -0.85
N TYR A 63 23.58 -17.09 -1.79
CA TYR A 63 23.57 -18.54 -1.66
C TYR A 63 24.46 -19.18 -2.73
N MET A 64 25.39 -20.01 -2.27
CA MET A 64 26.21 -20.83 -3.16
C MET A 64 26.26 -22.27 -2.63
N GLY A 65 25.91 -23.24 -3.48
CA GLY A 65 26.13 -24.65 -3.21
C GLY A 65 27.52 -25.08 -3.67
N VAL A 66 28.34 -25.62 -2.77
CA VAL A 66 29.65 -26.21 -3.11
C VAL A 66 29.63 -27.67 -2.73
N ASN A 67 29.69 -28.58 -3.72
CA ASN A 67 29.63 -30.03 -3.52
C ASN A 67 28.47 -30.49 -2.61
N GLY A 68 27.30 -29.88 -2.76
CA GLY A 68 26.11 -30.19 -1.94
C GLY A 68 26.07 -29.55 -0.56
N ILE A 69 27.10 -28.80 -0.15
CA ILE A 69 27.09 -28.02 1.08
C ILE A 69 26.61 -26.60 0.76
N PRO A 70 25.51 -26.13 1.39
CA PRO A 70 25.05 -24.76 1.21
C PRO A 70 26.00 -23.78 1.92
N ILE A 71 26.35 -22.67 1.28
CA ILE A 71 27.10 -21.57 1.87
C ILE A 71 26.27 -20.31 1.70
N TYR A 72 25.83 -19.75 2.83
CA TYR A 72 25.16 -18.47 2.89
C TYR A 72 26.18 -17.39 3.21
N THR A 73 26.11 -16.26 2.51
CA THR A 73 27.04 -15.14 2.68
C THR A 73 26.26 -13.85 2.92
N LYS A 74 26.64 -13.11 3.97
CA LYS A 74 26.04 -11.81 4.29
C LYS A 74 27.09 -10.77 4.55
N THR A 75 27.05 -9.68 3.79
CA THR A 75 27.81 -8.47 4.09
C THR A 75 27.20 -7.78 5.30
N LEU A 76 28.06 -7.23 6.17
CA LEU A 76 27.67 -6.55 7.40
C LEU A 76 28.03 -5.05 7.39
N SER A 77 28.75 -4.60 6.35
CA SER A 77 29.14 -3.19 6.20
C SER A 77 27.94 -2.30 5.87
N ILE A 78 27.49 -1.53 6.86
CA ILE A 78 26.55 -0.41 6.66
C ILE A 78 27.27 0.75 5.97
N VAL A 79 26.87 1.07 4.75
CA VAL A 79 27.46 2.10 3.88
C VAL A 79 26.36 2.79 3.06
N ASN A 80 26.72 3.73 2.18
CA ASN A 80 25.77 4.31 1.23
C ASN A 80 25.15 3.22 0.35
N LYS A 81 23.86 3.31 0.05
CA LYS A 81 23.13 2.34 -0.77
C LYS A 81 23.83 2.01 -2.10
N PHE A 82 24.45 2.99 -2.75
CA PHE A 82 25.10 2.82 -4.05
C PHE A 82 26.54 2.32 -3.97
N ALA A 83 27.07 2.07 -2.78
CA ALA A 83 28.45 1.65 -2.58
C ALA A 83 28.80 0.33 -3.28
N PHE A 84 27.82 -0.56 -3.45
CA PHE A 84 27.99 -1.89 -4.07
C PHE A 84 27.59 -1.94 -5.55
N GLU A 85 26.92 -0.91 -6.05
CA GLU A 85 26.51 -0.76 -7.44
C GLU A 85 27.53 0.06 -8.24
N ASN A 86 28.31 0.89 -7.55
CA ASN A 86 29.34 1.70 -8.18
C ASN A 86 30.57 0.87 -8.58
N ASN A 87 30.58 0.39 -9.82
CA ASN A 87 31.78 -0.11 -10.49
C ASN A 87 32.65 1.03 -11.06
N SER A 88 32.24 2.30 -10.93
CA SER A 88 33.00 3.42 -11.48
C SER A 88 34.25 3.68 -10.66
N LYS A 89 35.37 3.88 -11.35
CA LYS A 89 36.63 4.38 -10.77
C LYS A 89 36.58 5.89 -10.51
N ASP A 90 35.38 6.48 -10.48
CA ASP A 90 35.20 7.91 -10.36
C ASP A 90 35.48 8.38 -8.93
N SER A 91 36.67 8.96 -8.73
CA SER A 91 37.11 9.52 -7.45
C SER A 91 36.22 10.67 -6.98
N SER A 92 35.40 11.25 -7.85
CA SER A 92 34.54 12.39 -7.50
C SER A 92 33.27 11.98 -6.74
N TYR A 93 32.97 10.67 -6.63
CA TYR A 93 31.89 10.14 -5.78
C TYR A 93 32.40 9.25 -4.63
N SER A 94 33.69 8.92 -4.60
CA SER A 94 34.25 8.00 -3.60
C SER A 94 34.07 8.44 -2.15
N SER A 95 33.96 9.76 -1.90
CA SER A 95 33.69 10.33 -0.57
C SER A 95 32.27 10.06 -0.05
N ASN A 96 31.34 9.66 -0.92
CA ASN A 96 29.96 9.32 -0.56
C ASN A 96 29.70 7.82 -0.49
N ILE A 97 30.70 6.97 -0.80
CA ILE A 97 30.59 5.50 -0.77
C ILE A 97 30.77 4.97 0.66
N ASN A 98 31.94 5.23 1.24
CA ASN A 98 32.31 4.78 2.59
C ASN A 98 32.00 5.90 3.58
N ILE A 99 30.73 5.99 3.99
CA ILE A 99 30.25 7.02 4.90
C ILE A 99 30.46 6.61 6.36
N SER A 100 30.98 7.54 7.16
CA SER A 100 31.09 7.38 8.61
C SER A 100 29.75 7.66 9.29
N GLU A 101 29.61 7.20 10.53
CA GLU A 101 28.47 7.56 11.38
C GLU A 101 28.38 9.07 11.61
N ASP A 102 29.52 9.75 11.77
CA ASP A 102 29.57 11.20 11.96
C ASP A 102 29.04 11.95 10.74
N LYS A 103 29.37 11.51 9.52
CA LYS A 103 28.82 12.10 8.28
C LYS A 103 27.30 11.93 8.18
N ILE A 104 26.75 10.82 8.70
CA ILE A 104 25.30 10.62 8.79
C ILE A 104 24.68 11.59 9.81
N LYS A 105 25.31 11.78 10.97
CA LYS A 105 24.86 12.74 11.99
C LYS A 105 24.90 14.19 11.50
N GLU A 106 25.96 14.56 10.79
CA GLU A 106 26.06 15.87 10.13
C GLU A 106 24.94 16.07 9.11
N ASN A 107 24.60 15.03 8.35
CA ASN A 107 23.48 15.08 7.41
C ASN A 107 22.13 15.21 8.13
N ASP A 108 21.92 14.49 9.23
CA ASP A 108 20.71 14.63 10.06
C ASP A 108 20.56 16.06 10.60
N GLN A 109 21.67 16.72 10.98
CA GLN A 109 21.63 18.12 11.37
C GLN A 109 21.17 19.03 10.22
N LYS A 110 21.62 18.78 8.99
CA LYS A 110 21.11 19.50 7.81
C LYS A 110 19.62 19.24 7.59
N ILE A 111 19.14 18.02 7.82
CA ILE A 111 17.70 17.69 7.71
C ILE A 111 16.90 18.40 8.80
N LEU A 112 17.38 18.45 10.03
CA LEU A 112 16.78 19.24 11.12
C LEU A 112 16.66 20.71 10.74
N ASP A 113 17.71 21.30 10.15
CA ASP A 113 17.67 22.68 9.67
C ASP A 113 16.61 22.89 8.57
N LEU A 114 16.41 21.90 7.68
CA LEU A 114 15.36 21.94 6.66
C LEU A 114 13.96 21.87 7.29
N ILE A 115 13.76 21.03 8.31
CA ILE A 115 12.50 20.93 9.07
C ILE A 115 12.16 22.26 9.75
N VAL A 116 13.17 22.92 10.35
CA VAL A 116 12.99 24.23 10.99
C VAL A 116 12.64 25.30 9.94
N LYS A 117 13.37 25.35 8.82
CA LYS A 117 13.13 26.34 7.76
C LYS A 117 11.79 26.16 7.06
N SER A 118 11.29 24.93 6.96
CA SER A 118 9.97 24.67 6.41
C SER A 118 8.84 25.03 7.38
N GLY A 119 9.14 25.31 8.66
CA GLY A 119 8.16 25.52 9.72
C GLY A 119 7.45 24.25 10.18
N ALA A 120 7.87 23.08 9.72
CA ALA A 120 7.24 21.80 10.04
C ALA A 120 7.54 21.31 11.48
N ASN A 121 8.47 21.97 12.19
CA ASN A 121 8.72 21.75 13.61
C ASN A 121 7.68 22.42 14.54
N ASN A 122 6.72 23.19 14.02
CA ASN A 122 5.71 23.83 14.84
C ASN A 122 4.83 22.78 15.54
N GLN A 123 4.78 22.83 16.88
CA GLN A 123 4.07 21.86 17.71
C GLN A 123 2.55 21.90 17.54
N ASN A 124 2.00 23.01 17.03
CA ASN A 124 0.57 23.15 16.79
C ASN A 124 0.10 22.52 15.47
N LEU A 125 1.03 22.08 14.61
CA LEU A 125 0.70 21.43 13.36
C LEU A 125 0.33 19.96 13.59
N THR A 126 -0.73 19.52 12.92
CA THR A 126 -1.02 18.12 12.68
C THR A 126 0.09 17.46 11.87
N ASP A 127 0.18 16.14 11.91
CA ASP A 127 1.21 15.41 11.15
C ASP A 127 1.04 15.61 9.63
N GLU A 128 -0.20 15.70 9.13
CA GLU A 128 -0.49 16.06 7.73
C GLU A 128 0.04 17.47 7.37
N GLU A 129 -0.22 18.47 8.21
CA GLU A 129 0.27 19.83 7.97
C GLU A 129 1.80 19.91 7.98
N LYS A 130 2.48 19.12 8.82
CA LYS A 130 3.94 19.00 8.80
C LYS A 130 4.45 18.38 7.50
N VAL A 131 3.80 17.32 7.03
CA VAL A 131 4.11 16.69 5.73
C VAL A 131 3.96 17.72 4.61
N ILE A 132 2.86 18.47 4.57
CA ILE A 132 2.62 19.49 3.55
C ILE A 132 3.68 20.60 3.62
N ALA A 133 3.94 21.15 4.81
CA ALA A 133 4.90 22.24 5.00
C ALA A 133 6.33 21.83 4.57
N PHE A 134 6.77 20.64 4.97
CA PHE A 134 8.06 20.11 4.57
C PHE A 134 8.13 19.83 3.06
N THR A 135 7.13 19.15 2.50
CA THR A 135 7.05 18.81 1.07
C THR A 135 7.11 20.06 0.20
N LYS A 136 6.33 21.09 0.55
CA LYS A 136 6.31 22.39 -0.11
C LYS A 136 7.71 23.02 -0.11
N TYR A 137 8.34 23.14 1.05
CA TYR A 137 9.64 23.79 1.20
C TYR A 137 10.73 23.09 0.39
N ILE A 138 10.79 21.76 0.46
CA ILE A 138 11.78 20.97 -0.31
C ILE A 138 11.58 21.14 -1.82
N GLY A 139 10.32 21.18 -2.30
CA GLY A 139 10.00 21.48 -3.69
C GLY A 139 10.47 22.87 -4.15
N GLU A 140 10.44 23.87 -3.25
CA GLU A 140 10.92 25.23 -3.52
C GLU A 140 12.44 25.30 -3.62
N ILE A 141 13.16 24.64 -2.72
CA ILE A 141 14.62 24.82 -2.60
C ILE A 141 15.46 23.81 -3.37
N THR A 142 14.86 22.72 -3.83
CA THR A 142 15.55 21.62 -4.53
C THR A 142 15.04 21.53 -5.96
N ASN A 143 15.94 21.36 -6.91
CA ASN A 143 15.58 21.14 -8.31
C ASN A 143 15.61 19.64 -8.64
N TYR A 144 14.72 19.23 -9.55
CA TYR A 144 14.75 17.89 -10.09
C TYR A 144 15.90 17.74 -11.09
N ASP A 145 16.74 16.73 -10.91
CA ASP A 145 17.90 16.45 -11.77
C ASP A 145 17.47 15.76 -13.07
N ASN A 146 17.01 16.57 -14.02
CA ASN A 146 16.59 16.11 -15.34
C ASN A 146 17.74 15.54 -16.18
N GLU A 147 18.98 15.95 -15.90
CA GLU A 147 20.16 15.44 -16.61
C GLU A 147 20.46 14.01 -16.16
N ALA A 148 20.53 13.77 -14.84
CA ALA A 148 20.67 12.44 -14.27
C ALA A 148 19.52 11.51 -14.70
N TYR A 149 18.29 12.02 -14.76
CA TYR A 149 17.13 11.25 -15.23
C TYR A 149 17.24 10.81 -16.70
N ARG A 150 17.87 11.63 -17.57
CA ARG A 150 18.04 11.32 -19.00
C ARG A 150 19.31 10.52 -19.29
N ALA A 151 20.21 10.37 -18.32
CA ALA A 151 21.40 9.56 -18.46
C ALA A 151 20.99 8.10 -18.72
N ARG A 152 21.44 7.55 -19.85
CA ARG A 152 21.00 6.22 -20.34
C ARG A 152 21.72 5.04 -19.64
N ASN A 153 22.64 5.31 -18.73
CA ASN A 153 23.42 4.32 -17.99
C ASN A 153 23.40 4.63 -16.47
N VAL A 154 23.78 3.63 -15.67
CA VAL A 154 23.90 3.68 -14.19
C VAL A 154 25.12 4.54 -13.79
N ASP A 155 25.11 5.80 -14.21
CA ASP A 155 26.22 6.74 -14.11
C ASP A 155 26.28 7.38 -12.72
N THR A 156 27.47 7.87 -12.35
CA THR A 156 27.74 8.60 -11.11
C THR A 156 26.69 9.69 -10.80
N GLU A 157 26.12 10.32 -11.83
CA GLU A 157 25.09 11.37 -11.68
C GLU A 157 23.78 10.83 -11.11
N TYR A 158 23.35 9.62 -11.48
CA TYR A 158 22.18 9.00 -10.85
C TYR A 158 22.39 8.78 -9.35
N TYR A 159 23.56 8.27 -8.96
CA TYR A 159 23.90 8.03 -7.55
C TYR A 159 23.94 9.34 -6.76
N ARG A 160 24.58 10.37 -7.31
CA ARG A 160 24.63 11.70 -6.71
C ARG A 160 23.27 12.37 -6.57
N ALA A 161 22.34 12.08 -7.46
CA ALA A 161 20.98 12.63 -7.43
C ALA A 161 20.03 11.78 -6.55
N SER A 162 20.44 10.57 -6.18
CA SER A 162 19.59 9.60 -5.49
C SER A 162 20.03 9.25 -4.07
N ASP A 163 21.23 9.65 -3.65
CA ASP A 163 21.77 9.33 -2.34
C ASP A 163 21.23 10.22 -1.20
N LEU A 164 21.60 9.88 0.03
CA LEU A 164 21.18 10.60 1.24
C LEU A 164 21.68 12.06 1.33
N PHE A 165 22.57 12.50 0.44
CA PHE A 165 23.13 13.86 0.43
C PHE A 165 22.56 14.73 -0.71
N SER A 166 21.77 14.14 -1.59
CA SER A 166 21.30 14.78 -2.83
C SER A 166 20.50 16.06 -2.57
N VAL A 167 19.62 16.05 -1.57
CA VAL A 167 18.82 17.23 -1.19
C VAL A 167 19.60 18.15 -0.26
N THR A 168 20.23 17.60 0.77
CA THR A 168 20.85 18.35 1.86
C THR A 168 22.13 19.08 1.46
N GLU A 169 22.91 18.51 0.53
CA GLU A 169 24.18 19.09 0.08
C GLU A 169 24.09 19.66 -1.33
N ARG A 170 23.54 18.90 -2.28
CA ARG A 170 23.52 19.31 -3.69
C ARG A 170 22.33 20.19 -4.05
N LYS A 171 21.20 20.07 -3.33
CA LYS A 171 19.91 20.69 -3.69
C LYS A 171 19.46 20.38 -5.12
N LEU A 172 19.90 19.23 -5.62
CA LEU A 172 19.65 18.72 -6.96
C LEU A 172 19.50 17.20 -6.84
N ALA A 173 18.29 16.70 -7.05
CA ALA A 173 17.95 15.32 -6.71
C ALA A 173 16.94 14.70 -7.68
N MET A 174 16.87 13.37 -7.65
CA MET A 174 15.86 12.53 -8.30
C MET A 174 14.94 11.89 -7.24
N CYS A 175 13.93 11.15 -7.70
CA CYS A 175 12.90 10.54 -6.87
C CYS A 175 13.40 9.81 -5.62
N VAL A 176 14.50 9.06 -5.71
CA VAL A 176 15.07 8.37 -4.57
C VAL A 176 15.67 9.34 -3.55
N GLY A 177 16.45 10.34 -3.98
CA GLY A 177 17.10 11.29 -3.08
C GLY A 177 16.10 12.19 -2.34
N TYR A 178 15.05 12.60 -3.04
CA TYR A 178 13.89 13.27 -2.43
C TYR A 178 13.21 12.38 -1.39
N SER A 179 12.88 11.13 -1.75
CA SER A 179 12.18 10.20 -0.86
C SER A 179 12.98 9.81 0.37
N VAL A 180 14.29 9.58 0.23
CA VAL A 180 15.21 9.30 1.35
C VAL A 180 15.25 10.47 2.31
N THR A 181 15.39 11.69 1.80
CA THR A 181 15.41 12.89 2.65
C THR A 181 14.07 13.09 3.37
N ALA A 182 12.95 12.91 2.67
CA ALA A 182 11.63 13.05 3.22
C ALA A 182 11.30 12.00 4.29
N ALA A 183 11.52 10.71 4.00
CA ALA A 183 11.32 9.64 4.98
C ALA A 183 12.18 9.87 6.23
N ARG A 184 13.43 10.31 6.06
CA ARG A 184 14.30 10.65 7.19
C ARG A 184 13.74 11.81 8.02
N ALA A 185 13.29 12.88 7.36
CA ALA A 185 12.72 14.05 8.01
C ALA A 185 11.41 13.74 8.76
N PHE A 186 10.51 12.99 8.13
CA PHE A 186 9.25 12.55 8.71
C PHE A 186 9.50 11.72 9.97
N ASN A 187 10.43 10.75 9.92
CA ASN A 187 10.79 9.97 11.10
C ASN A 187 11.40 10.83 12.23
N ILE A 188 12.23 11.82 11.91
CA ILE A 188 12.74 12.81 12.88
C ILE A 188 11.58 13.58 13.55
N MET A 189 10.56 13.97 12.78
CA MET A 189 9.38 14.71 13.28
C MET A 189 8.38 13.85 14.06
N GLY A 190 8.58 12.54 14.13
CA GLY A 190 7.62 11.64 14.77
C GLY A 190 6.55 11.09 13.83
N ILE A 191 6.78 11.10 12.52
CA ILE A 191 5.87 10.59 11.50
C ILE A 191 6.49 9.31 10.92
N PRO A 192 6.03 8.13 11.34
CA PRO A 192 6.61 6.86 10.92
C PRO A 192 6.52 6.71 9.40
N SER A 193 7.66 6.48 8.75
CA SER A 193 7.71 6.50 7.28
C SER A 193 8.88 5.71 6.71
N TYR A 194 8.75 5.27 5.46
CA TYR A 194 9.79 4.52 4.75
C TYR A 194 9.71 4.74 3.24
N VAL A 195 10.80 4.43 2.52
CA VAL A 195 10.88 4.64 1.07
C VAL A 195 10.32 3.44 0.32
N VAL A 196 9.36 3.70 -0.57
CA VAL A 196 8.78 2.72 -1.48
C VAL A 196 9.20 2.97 -2.92
N SER A 197 8.99 1.97 -3.77
CA SER A 197 9.33 2.03 -5.18
C SER A 197 8.17 1.48 -6.00
N GLY A 198 8.07 1.89 -7.25
CA GLY A 198 7.00 1.46 -8.14
C GLY A 198 7.11 2.11 -9.50
N LYS A 199 5.97 2.41 -10.12
CA LYS A 199 5.91 3.03 -11.44
C LYS A 199 5.11 4.34 -11.41
N SER A 200 5.68 5.38 -12.02
CA SER A 200 5.00 6.65 -12.26
C SER A 200 3.77 6.47 -13.17
N PRO A 201 2.91 7.49 -13.32
CA PRO A 201 1.82 7.46 -14.32
C PRO A 201 2.31 7.21 -15.76
N GLN A 202 3.56 7.51 -16.07
CA GLN A 202 4.19 7.26 -17.37
C GLN A 202 4.85 5.87 -17.48
N GLY A 203 4.70 5.01 -16.47
CA GLY A 203 5.30 3.67 -16.45
C GLY A 203 6.80 3.64 -16.17
N ILE A 204 7.34 4.72 -15.62
CA ILE A 204 8.77 4.88 -15.37
C ILE A 204 9.07 4.50 -13.92
N SER A 205 10.19 3.83 -13.67
CA SER A 205 10.60 3.46 -12.31
C SER A 205 10.67 4.71 -11.43
N HIS A 206 9.96 4.67 -10.31
CA HIS A 206 9.78 5.82 -9.44
C HIS A 206 9.93 5.43 -7.97
N ALA A 207 10.14 6.43 -7.11
CA ALA A 207 10.22 6.26 -5.67
C ALA A 207 9.39 7.35 -4.97
N ALA A 208 8.76 6.97 -3.87
CA ALA A 208 7.97 7.83 -3.01
C ALA A 208 8.14 7.41 -1.54
N VAL A 209 7.40 8.07 -0.64
CA VAL A 209 7.42 7.76 0.79
C VAL A 209 6.08 7.18 1.21
N ARG A 210 6.07 6.05 1.92
CA ARG A 210 4.92 5.62 2.73
C ARG A 210 5.05 6.29 4.10
N ALA A 211 4.03 7.02 4.53
CA ALA A 211 4.03 7.71 5.83
C ALA A 211 2.72 7.44 6.59
N TYR A 212 2.81 7.24 7.90
CA TYR A 212 1.65 7.00 8.75
C TYR A 212 1.27 8.25 9.54
N TYR A 213 0.08 8.76 9.29
CA TYR A 213 -0.57 9.82 10.06
C TYR A 213 -2.09 9.69 9.90
N ASN A 214 -2.88 10.38 10.72
CA ASN A 214 -4.35 10.31 10.64
C ASN A 214 -4.90 8.86 10.59
N ARG A 215 -4.26 7.97 11.36
CA ARG A 215 -4.60 6.54 11.48
C ARG A 215 -4.52 5.73 10.18
N SER A 216 -3.85 6.24 9.16
CA SER A 216 -3.75 5.59 7.86
C SER A 216 -2.37 5.77 7.23
N TRP A 217 -2.02 4.86 6.31
CA TRP A 217 -0.79 4.95 5.55
C TRP A 217 -1.03 5.69 4.24
N HIS A 218 -0.24 6.74 4.03
CA HIS A 218 -0.31 7.60 2.86
C HIS A 218 0.91 7.42 1.96
N ILE A 219 0.73 7.60 0.65
CA ILE A 219 1.83 7.75 -0.31
C ILE A 219 2.11 9.24 -0.50
N ILE A 220 3.35 9.65 -0.25
CA ILE A 220 3.84 11.01 -0.46
C ILE A 220 4.87 11.01 -1.59
N ASP A 221 4.46 11.47 -2.78
CA ASP A 221 5.33 11.78 -3.90
C ASP A 221 5.81 13.22 -3.82
N ILE A 222 6.84 13.44 -3.00
CA ILE A 222 7.44 14.76 -2.83
C ILE A 222 8.07 15.31 -4.12
N THR A 223 8.38 14.49 -5.13
CA THR A 223 8.96 15.01 -6.39
C THR A 223 7.95 15.80 -7.20
N ALA A 224 6.67 15.46 -7.09
CA ALA A 224 5.59 16.18 -7.78
C ALA A 224 5.49 17.65 -7.33
N SER A 225 5.98 17.99 -6.14
CA SER A 225 6.08 19.38 -5.66
C SER A 225 6.89 20.28 -6.61
N THR A 226 7.85 19.71 -7.34
CA THR A 226 8.69 20.47 -8.28
C THR A 226 7.91 21.00 -9.50
N TYR A 227 6.76 20.39 -9.83
CA TYR A 227 5.92 20.83 -10.93
C TYR A 227 5.25 22.17 -10.64
N TRP A 228 5.08 22.54 -9.37
CA TRP A 228 4.52 23.82 -8.96
C TRP A 228 5.23 25.02 -9.61
N LYS A 229 6.58 24.99 -9.66
CA LYS A 229 7.40 26.07 -10.20
C LYS A 229 7.13 26.38 -11.68
N ASN A 230 6.66 25.38 -12.44
CA ASN A 230 6.53 25.44 -13.89
C ASN A 230 5.07 25.35 -14.37
N GLY A 231 4.11 25.26 -13.45
CA GLY A 231 2.70 25.10 -13.77
C GLY A 231 1.86 26.33 -13.44
N ASN A 232 0.83 26.57 -14.25
CA ASN A 232 -0.17 27.61 -14.01
C ASN A 232 -1.36 27.00 -13.25
N TYR A 233 -1.20 26.79 -11.95
CA TYR A 233 -2.23 26.22 -11.10
C TYR A 233 -3.16 27.30 -10.53
N LYS A 234 -4.47 27.04 -10.51
CA LYS A 234 -5.50 27.95 -9.95
C LYS A 234 -5.77 27.72 -8.46
N THR A 235 -4.85 27.05 -7.77
CA THR A 235 -5.02 26.61 -6.37
C THR A 235 -3.87 27.14 -5.52
N THR A 236 -3.92 26.97 -4.19
CA THR A 236 -2.75 27.30 -3.35
C THR A 236 -1.69 26.21 -3.46
N TYR A 237 -0.43 26.50 -3.14
CA TYR A 237 0.60 25.46 -3.18
C TYR A 237 0.30 24.33 -2.18
N SER A 238 -0.27 24.62 -1.01
CA SER A 238 -0.68 23.59 -0.05
C SER A 238 -1.75 22.67 -0.63
N ASP A 239 -2.75 23.22 -1.32
CA ASP A 239 -3.79 22.43 -1.97
C ASP A 239 -3.23 21.63 -3.15
N PHE A 240 -2.28 22.19 -3.90
CA PHE A 240 -1.54 21.44 -4.92
C PHE A 240 -0.80 20.24 -4.33
N ILE A 241 -0.15 20.38 -3.17
CA ILE A 241 0.49 19.25 -2.49
C ILE A 241 -0.55 18.16 -2.17
N LYS A 242 -1.70 18.54 -1.60
CA LYS A 242 -2.77 17.57 -1.28
C LYS A 242 -3.29 16.84 -2.51
N GLU A 243 -3.49 17.56 -3.62
CA GLU A 243 -4.09 17.00 -4.84
C GLU A 243 -3.10 16.14 -5.65
N TYR A 244 -1.82 16.54 -5.72
CA TYR A 244 -0.86 15.95 -6.66
C TYR A 244 0.28 15.18 -6.01
N CYS A 245 0.57 15.40 -4.73
CA CYS A 245 1.69 14.75 -4.04
C CYS A 245 1.23 13.67 -3.05
N ILE A 246 -0.03 13.68 -2.61
CA ILE A 246 -0.54 12.77 -1.57
C ILE A 246 -1.54 11.79 -2.21
N ASP A 247 -1.36 10.49 -1.93
CA ASP A 247 -2.25 9.39 -2.33
C ASP A 247 -2.60 9.32 -3.82
N GLY A 248 -1.69 9.83 -4.67
CA GLY A 248 -1.79 9.79 -6.12
C GLY A 248 -1.43 8.45 -6.76
N TYR A 249 -1.25 7.38 -5.99
CA TYR A 249 -0.77 6.07 -6.47
C TYR A 249 -1.57 4.93 -5.87
N ASP A 250 -1.82 3.89 -6.68
CA ASP A 250 -2.30 2.61 -6.17
C ASP A 250 -1.20 1.94 -5.34
N VAL A 251 -1.59 1.16 -4.32
CA VAL A 251 -0.65 0.48 -3.42
C VAL A 251 -0.97 -1.00 -3.38
N TYR A 252 0.07 -1.85 -3.43
CA TYR A 252 -0.07 -3.28 -3.22
C TYR A 252 1.14 -3.87 -2.51
N ASP A 253 0.92 -4.94 -1.75
CA ASP A 253 1.98 -5.74 -1.14
C ASP A 253 2.35 -6.92 -2.06
N PRO A 254 3.57 -6.94 -2.62
CA PRO A 254 4.01 -8.01 -3.52
C PRO A 254 4.13 -9.38 -2.81
N ALA A 255 4.17 -9.43 -1.48
CA ALA A 255 4.16 -10.69 -0.73
C ALA A 255 2.76 -11.31 -0.62
N LYS A 256 1.69 -10.51 -0.81
CA LYS A 256 0.30 -10.97 -0.67
C LYS A 256 -0.40 -11.17 -2.02
N THR A 257 -0.09 -10.31 -2.99
CA THR A 257 -0.74 -10.36 -4.31
C THR A 257 0.25 -10.02 -5.41
N ASN A 258 0.02 -10.61 -6.58
CA ASN A 258 0.70 -10.17 -7.79
C ASN A 258 0.29 -8.73 -8.14
N ASN A 259 1.21 -7.99 -8.74
CA ASN A 259 0.94 -6.65 -9.25
C ASN A 259 -0.15 -6.70 -10.34
N ARG A 260 -1.23 -5.95 -10.12
CA ARG A 260 -2.32 -5.79 -11.10
C ARG A 260 -2.20 -4.50 -11.91
N PHE A 261 -1.28 -3.62 -11.55
CA PHE A 261 -1.13 -2.28 -12.11
C PHE A 261 0.07 -2.20 -13.07
N LYS A 262 -0.13 -1.64 -14.26
CA LYS A 262 0.97 -1.41 -15.23
C LYS A 262 1.75 -0.12 -14.96
N VAL A 263 1.07 0.88 -14.41
CA VAL A 263 1.59 2.23 -14.12
C VAL A 263 0.93 2.75 -12.84
N LYS A 264 1.40 3.90 -12.31
CA LYS A 264 0.78 4.62 -11.19
C LYS A 264 0.59 3.74 -9.94
N TYR A 265 1.62 2.99 -9.57
CA TYR A 265 1.58 2.15 -8.37
C TYR A 265 2.84 2.29 -7.51
N MET A 266 2.73 1.94 -6.23
CA MET A 266 3.83 1.77 -5.28
C MET A 266 3.74 0.43 -4.56
N GLU A 267 4.88 -0.21 -4.35
CA GLU A 267 5.00 -1.46 -3.60
C GLU A 267 5.14 -1.18 -2.10
N SER A 268 4.15 -1.60 -1.31
CA SER A 268 4.21 -1.56 0.14
C SER A 268 4.82 -2.85 0.72
N ASN A 269 5.03 -2.85 2.03
CA ASN A 269 5.36 -4.05 2.80
C ASN A 269 4.52 -4.02 4.07
N GLU A 270 3.37 -4.69 4.06
CA GLU A 270 2.41 -4.62 5.18
C GLU A 270 2.97 -5.27 6.45
N ALA A 271 3.80 -6.30 6.31
CA ALA A 271 4.49 -6.90 7.45
C ALA A 271 5.42 -5.89 8.13
N PHE A 272 6.11 -5.07 7.35
CA PHE A 272 6.97 -4.01 7.87
C PHE A 272 6.16 -2.84 8.46
N GLU A 273 5.06 -2.46 7.84
CA GLU A 273 4.17 -1.41 8.36
C GLU A 273 3.58 -1.79 9.73
N ASN A 274 3.16 -3.03 9.88
CA ASN A 274 2.73 -3.60 11.17
C ASN A 274 3.87 -3.64 12.20
N TRP A 275 5.11 -3.88 11.76
CA TRP A 275 6.27 -3.78 12.64
C TRP A 275 6.51 -2.34 13.09
N ILE A 276 6.42 -1.36 12.18
CA ILE A 276 6.56 0.07 12.49
C ILE A 276 5.48 0.51 13.48
N HIS A 277 4.24 0.01 13.38
CA HIS A 277 3.16 0.32 14.32
C HIS A 277 3.57 0.09 15.78
N ASN A 278 4.38 -0.94 16.03
CA ASN A 278 4.83 -1.33 17.35
C ASN A 278 6.13 -0.65 17.79
N ASN A 279 7.00 -0.30 16.85
CA ASN A 279 8.37 0.15 17.12
C ASN A 279 8.55 1.67 17.02
N GLY A 280 7.67 2.37 16.27
CA GLY A 280 7.63 3.83 16.18
C GLY A 280 8.66 4.46 15.26
N SER A 281 8.49 5.76 15.02
CA SER A 281 9.30 6.57 14.10
C SER A 281 10.78 6.63 14.49
N LYS A 282 11.11 6.64 15.79
CA LYS A 282 12.50 6.70 16.24
C LYS A 282 13.30 5.47 15.82
N SER A 283 12.66 4.29 15.85
CA SER A 283 13.30 3.04 15.40
C SER A 283 13.68 3.07 13.92
N MET A 284 12.98 3.86 13.10
CA MET A 284 13.29 4.03 11.68
C MET A 284 14.57 4.82 11.44
N LEU A 285 15.01 5.64 12.41
CA LEU A 285 16.27 6.36 12.28
C LEU A 285 17.45 5.39 12.31
N PHE A 286 17.39 4.33 13.12
CA PHE A 286 18.40 3.27 13.22
C PHE A 286 19.80 3.77 13.65
N ILE A 287 20.45 4.64 12.87
CA ILE A 287 21.61 5.45 13.24
C ILE A 287 21.12 6.82 13.73
N ASN A 288 21.77 7.35 14.78
CA ASN A 288 21.47 8.67 15.34
C ASN A 288 20.01 8.85 15.81
N GLU A 289 19.48 7.88 16.54
CA GLU A 289 18.13 7.96 17.10
C GLU A 289 17.90 9.18 18.02
N SER A 290 18.98 9.78 18.54
CA SER A 290 18.94 11.02 19.31
C SER A 290 18.50 12.25 18.51
N ALA A 291 18.50 12.19 17.17
CA ALA A 291 17.99 13.27 16.33
C ALA A 291 16.45 13.36 16.34
N ALA A 292 15.74 12.32 16.80
CA ALA A 292 14.28 12.34 16.85
C ALA A 292 13.77 13.48 17.75
N LEU A 293 12.90 14.33 17.19
CA LEU A 293 12.18 15.36 17.94
C LEU A 293 11.01 14.76 18.72
N LYS A 294 10.46 13.65 18.22
CA LYS A 294 9.37 12.89 18.83
C LYS A 294 9.51 11.41 18.49
N ASP A 295 9.22 10.55 19.46
CA ASP A 295 9.05 9.12 19.22
C ASP A 295 7.56 8.79 19.26
N LYS A 296 6.93 8.71 18.10
CA LYS A 296 5.52 8.37 17.97
C LYS A 296 5.40 6.92 17.51
N LYS A 297 4.59 6.14 18.22
CA LYS A 297 4.18 4.81 17.77
C LYS A 297 2.74 4.88 17.27
N PRO A 298 2.46 4.46 16.02
CA PRO A 298 1.10 4.42 15.49
C PRO A 298 0.08 3.79 16.44
N LYS A 299 0.48 2.74 17.15
CA LYS A 299 -0.41 2.04 18.07
C LYS A 299 -0.93 2.89 19.23
N ASP A 300 -0.18 3.94 19.59
CA ASP A 300 -0.54 4.82 20.70
C ASP A 300 -1.67 5.80 20.31
N ASP A 301 -1.95 5.96 19.01
CA ASP A 301 -3.09 6.75 18.50
C ASP A 301 -4.41 5.96 18.50
N PHE A 302 -4.37 4.66 18.82
CA PHE A 302 -5.55 3.80 18.85
C PHE A 302 -6.17 3.77 20.25
N VAL A 303 -7.43 4.21 20.33
CA VAL A 303 -8.23 4.14 21.55
C VAL A 303 -9.02 2.82 21.52
N PRO A 304 -8.85 1.92 22.49
CA PRO A 304 -9.66 0.71 22.57
C PRO A 304 -11.10 1.07 22.93
N VAL A 305 -12.08 0.43 22.29
CA VAL A 305 -13.46 0.48 22.78
C VAL A 305 -13.58 -0.28 24.09
N THR A 306 -14.60 0.00 24.86
CA THR A 306 -14.87 -0.74 26.09
C THR A 306 -15.22 -2.20 25.78
N GLU A 307 -14.94 -3.11 26.72
CA GLU A 307 -15.39 -4.50 26.63
C GLU A 307 -16.90 -4.61 26.39
N LYS A 308 -17.68 -3.67 26.93
CA LYS A 308 -19.12 -3.60 26.69
C LYS A 308 -19.43 -3.35 25.21
N GLU A 309 -18.83 -2.34 24.58
CA GLU A 309 -19.04 -2.02 23.17
C GLU A 309 -18.60 -3.15 22.24
N LYS A 310 -17.45 -3.77 22.52
CA LYS A 310 -16.97 -4.95 21.80
C LYS A 310 -17.98 -6.11 21.90
N ASN A 311 -18.46 -6.43 23.10
CA ASN A 311 -19.44 -7.50 23.31
C ASN A 311 -20.79 -7.19 22.64
N GLU A 312 -21.25 -5.94 22.67
CA GLU A 312 -22.46 -5.52 21.96
C GLU A 312 -22.33 -5.73 20.44
N LEU A 313 -21.16 -5.46 19.85
CA LEU A 313 -20.89 -5.73 18.44
C LEU A 313 -20.90 -7.24 18.13
N ILE A 314 -20.19 -8.04 18.95
CA ILE A 314 -20.17 -9.51 18.87
C ILE A 314 -21.60 -10.08 18.91
N ASP A 315 -22.43 -9.60 19.83
CA ASP A 315 -23.82 -10.04 19.98
C ASP A 315 -24.66 -9.72 18.73
N LYS A 316 -24.45 -8.56 18.10
CA LYS A 316 -25.15 -8.21 16.85
C LYS A 316 -24.71 -9.08 15.67
N TYR A 317 -23.41 -9.34 15.50
CA TYR A 317 -22.92 -10.29 14.50
C TYR A 317 -23.53 -11.68 14.70
N LYS A 318 -23.50 -12.17 15.95
CA LYS A 318 -24.08 -13.46 16.32
C LYS A 318 -25.60 -13.51 16.02
N LYS A 319 -26.32 -12.42 16.30
CA LYS A 319 -27.76 -12.31 16.03
C LYS A 319 -28.07 -12.29 14.53
N LEU A 320 -27.25 -11.64 13.70
CA LEU A 320 -27.46 -11.65 12.25
C LEU A 320 -27.11 -13.02 11.66
N LEU A 321 -25.98 -13.61 12.06
CA LEU A 321 -25.59 -14.96 11.67
C LEU A 321 -26.64 -16.01 12.04
N SER A 322 -27.34 -15.89 13.17
CA SER A 322 -28.39 -16.85 13.53
C SER A 322 -29.66 -16.74 12.67
N GLN A 323 -29.87 -15.61 11.99
CA GLN A 323 -31.02 -15.41 11.10
C GLN A 323 -30.79 -16.04 9.72
N ILE A 324 -29.54 -16.21 9.30
CA ILE A 324 -29.18 -16.76 7.98
C ILE A 324 -28.99 -18.28 8.11
N PRO A 325 -29.76 -19.14 7.42
CA PRO A 325 -29.65 -20.60 7.56
C PRO A 325 -28.26 -21.13 7.14
N GLU A 326 -27.71 -22.08 7.91
CA GLU A 326 -26.41 -22.70 7.59
C GLU A 326 -26.37 -23.43 6.25
N ASN A 327 -27.50 -24.06 5.89
CA ASN A 327 -27.62 -24.86 4.67
C ASN A 327 -28.41 -24.11 3.58
N THR A 328 -28.41 -22.77 3.63
CA THR A 328 -29.09 -21.97 2.60
C THR A 328 -28.56 -22.32 1.21
N GLN A 329 -29.51 -22.49 0.27
CA GLN A 329 -29.20 -22.69 -1.14
C GLN A 329 -29.15 -21.36 -1.90
N ASN A 330 -29.51 -20.24 -1.25
CA ASN A 330 -29.43 -18.90 -1.83
C ASN A 330 -27.95 -18.46 -1.83
N PRO A 331 -27.31 -18.26 -3.01
CA PRO A 331 -25.90 -17.89 -3.09
C PRO A 331 -25.59 -16.55 -2.42
N GLY A 332 -26.53 -15.60 -2.41
CA GLY A 332 -26.39 -14.31 -1.74
C GLY A 332 -26.31 -14.49 -0.22
N GLU A 333 -27.26 -15.23 0.35
CA GLU A 333 -27.27 -15.55 1.78
C GLU A 333 -26.01 -16.31 2.22
N LYS A 334 -25.55 -17.27 1.41
CA LYS A 334 -24.32 -18.01 1.68
C LYS A 334 -23.11 -17.07 1.74
N ASN A 335 -22.97 -16.17 0.78
CA ASN A 335 -21.85 -15.22 0.75
C ASN A 335 -21.88 -14.27 1.96
N ILE A 336 -23.04 -13.72 2.31
CA ILE A 336 -23.20 -12.86 3.49
C ILE A 336 -22.80 -13.63 4.75
N ARG A 337 -23.28 -14.88 4.90
CA ARG A 337 -22.97 -15.71 6.05
C ARG A 337 -21.46 -15.97 6.16
N ASP A 338 -20.81 -16.37 5.08
CA ASP A 338 -19.37 -16.65 5.07
C ASP A 338 -18.56 -15.40 5.42
N TYR A 339 -18.95 -14.24 4.88
CA TYR A 339 -18.31 -12.96 5.16
C TYR A 339 -18.47 -12.53 6.63
N LEU A 340 -19.71 -12.51 7.13
CA LEU A 340 -20.01 -12.19 8.53
C LEU A 340 -19.33 -13.16 9.51
N LYS A 341 -19.21 -14.44 9.14
CA LYS A 341 -18.53 -15.44 9.96
C LYS A 341 -17.04 -15.15 10.08
N ASN A 342 -16.39 -14.77 8.98
CA ASN A 342 -14.97 -14.42 8.99
C ASN A 342 -14.69 -13.20 9.88
N GLU A 343 -15.46 -12.12 9.72
CA GLU A 343 -15.33 -10.91 10.57
C GLU A 343 -15.66 -11.22 12.04
N TYR A 344 -16.70 -12.01 12.31
CA TYR A 344 -17.03 -12.45 13.66
C TYR A 344 -15.88 -13.20 14.33
N GLU A 345 -15.27 -14.17 13.62
CA GLU A 345 -14.11 -14.89 14.12
C GLU A 345 -12.88 -13.99 14.30
N GLU A 346 -12.73 -12.95 13.48
CA GLU A 346 -11.66 -11.96 13.63
C GLU A 346 -11.83 -11.12 14.89
N ILE A 347 -13.03 -10.59 15.13
CA ILE A 347 -13.35 -9.79 16.33
C ILE A 347 -13.10 -10.62 17.61
N LEU A 348 -13.44 -11.91 17.60
CA LEU A 348 -13.21 -12.82 18.73
C LEU A 348 -11.71 -13.09 19.02
N LYS A 349 -10.84 -13.05 18.00
CA LYS A 349 -9.40 -13.29 18.14
C LYS A 349 -8.64 -12.08 18.67
N LYS A 350 -9.23 -10.88 18.61
CA LYS A 350 -8.59 -9.65 19.07
C LYS A 350 -8.74 -9.52 20.59
N ASP A 351 -7.64 -9.27 21.30
CA ASP A 351 -7.69 -8.96 22.74
C ASP A 351 -8.42 -7.63 22.96
N ASN A 352 -8.00 -6.57 22.27
CA ASN A 352 -8.67 -5.28 22.25
C ASN A 352 -9.23 -4.99 20.85
N LEU A 353 -10.39 -4.35 20.79
CA LEU A 353 -10.94 -3.78 19.57
C LEU A 353 -10.80 -2.26 19.65
N PHE A 354 -10.27 -1.62 18.62
CA PHE A 354 -10.08 -0.16 18.61
C PHE A 354 -11.29 0.57 18.02
N GLU A 355 -11.49 1.85 18.39
CA GLU A 355 -12.64 2.66 17.95
C GLU A 355 -12.84 2.65 16.42
N HIS A 356 -11.75 2.73 15.65
CA HIS A 356 -11.80 2.71 14.19
C HIS A 356 -12.22 1.34 13.64
N GLU A 357 -11.60 0.25 14.12
CA GLU A 357 -11.99 -1.12 13.76
C GLU A 357 -13.45 -1.40 14.14
N HIS A 358 -13.87 -0.96 15.33
CA HIS A 358 -15.24 -1.07 15.78
C HIS A 358 -16.21 -0.33 14.85
N ALA A 359 -15.84 0.85 14.35
CA ALA A 359 -16.64 1.58 13.37
C ALA A 359 -16.73 0.83 12.04
N GLU A 360 -15.61 0.31 11.52
CA GLU A 360 -15.54 -0.48 10.28
C GLU A 360 -16.40 -1.75 10.36
N PHE A 361 -16.24 -2.55 11.41
CA PHE A 361 -17.07 -3.74 11.61
C PHE A 361 -18.55 -3.38 11.80
N LYS A 362 -18.86 -2.29 12.50
CA LYS A 362 -20.25 -1.84 12.66
C LYS A 362 -20.87 -1.41 11.33
N GLU A 363 -20.13 -0.72 10.47
CA GLU A 363 -20.58 -0.32 9.14
C GLU A 363 -20.78 -1.55 8.25
N SER A 364 -19.80 -2.44 8.20
CA SER A 364 -19.85 -3.73 7.49
C SER A 364 -21.08 -4.56 7.91
N LEU A 365 -21.32 -4.68 9.22
CA LEU A 365 -22.49 -5.36 9.76
C LEU A 365 -23.80 -4.73 9.28
N ASN A 366 -23.92 -3.40 9.33
CA ASN A 366 -25.14 -2.69 8.92
C ASN A 366 -25.40 -2.86 7.41
N LEU A 367 -24.35 -2.84 6.58
CA LEU A 367 -24.45 -3.08 5.14
C LEU A 367 -24.94 -4.49 4.85
N ASN A 368 -24.33 -5.50 5.49
CA ASN A 368 -24.71 -6.90 5.33
C ASN A 368 -26.12 -7.20 5.87
N GLU A 369 -26.53 -6.58 6.99
CA GLU A 369 -27.90 -6.68 7.51
C GLU A 369 -28.91 -6.10 6.52
N SER A 370 -28.62 -4.91 5.98
CA SER A 370 -29.48 -4.24 5.00
C SER A 370 -29.64 -5.10 3.74
N PHE A 371 -28.54 -5.68 3.25
CA PHE A 371 -28.55 -6.54 2.07
C PHE A 371 -29.33 -7.85 2.33
N TYR A 372 -29.13 -8.48 3.49
CA TYR A 372 -29.89 -9.67 3.89
C TYR A 372 -31.41 -9.39 3.95
N LEU A 373 -31.81 -8.26 4.53
CA LEU A 373 -33.22 -7.86 4.59
C LEU A 373 -33.82 -7.60 3.20
N GLN A 374 -33.03 -7.09 2.25
CA GLN A 374 -33.45 -6.92 0.86
C GLN A 374 -33.67 -8.26 0.17
N LEU A 375 -32.73 -9.22 0.30
CA LEU A 375 -32.90 -10.57 -0.23
C LEU A 375 -34.20 -11.21 0.27
N LYS A 376 -34.53 -11.04 1.55
CA LYS A 376 -35.80 -11.54 2.12
C LYS A 376 -37.05 -10.84 1.59
N LYS A 377 -36.98 -9.55 1.26
CA LYS A 377 -38.10 -8.82 0.65
C LYS A 377 -38.34 -9.24 -0.80
N GLU A 378 -37.28 -9.52 -1.55
CA GLU A 378 -37.37 -9.99 -2.94
C GLU A 378 -37.96 -11.41 -3.03
N GLU A 379 -37.62 -12.29 -2.07
CA GLU A 379 -38.25 -13.62 -1.92
C GLU A 379 -39.77 -13.54 -1.59
N MET A 380 -40.26 -12.39 -1.08
CA MET A 380 -41.66 -12.18 -0.69
C MET A 380 -42.53 -11.49 -1.74
N LYS A 381 -41.97 -11.00 -2.86
CA LYS A 381 -42.80 -10.46 -3.98
C LYS A 381 -43.45 -11.64 -4.73
N PRO A 382 -44.80 -11.71 -4.88
CA PRO A 382 -45.43 -12.75 -5.68
C PRO A 382 -44.92 -12.70 -7.11
N SER A 383 -44.51 -13.85 -7.65
CA SER A 383 -44.09 -13.97 -9.05
C SER A 383 -45.30 -13.81 -9.97
N ASP A 384 -45.66 -12.57 -10.32
CA ASP A 384 -46.58 -12.35 -11.42
C ASP A 384 -45.86 -12.57 -12.75
N ASN A 385 -46.19 -13.71 -13.36
CA ASN A 385 -46.06 -14.05 -14.78
C ASN A 385 -44.64 -14.15 -15.37
N LEU A 386 -44.14 -15.39 -15.45
CA LEU A 386 -43.57 -15.89 -16.71
C LEU A 386 -44.06 -17.32 -16.96
N LYS A 387 -44.82 -17.45 -18.05
CA LYS A 387 -45.47 -18.67 -18.51
C LYS A 387 -44.44 -19.76 -18.76
N LYS A 388 -44.77 -20.96 -18.26
CA LYS A 388 -44.24 -22.24 -18.72
C LYS A 388 -44.36 -22.34 -20.24
N GLU A 389 -43.22 -22.49 -20.91
CA GLU A 389 -43.14 -23.30 -22.12
C GLU A 389 -42.11 -24.41 -21.89
N GLU A 390 -42.60 -25.58 -21.50
CA GLU A 390 -41.91 -26.84 -21.65
C GLU A 390 -42.10 -27.34 -23.08
N LYS A 391 -41.02 -27.78 -23.74
CA LYS A 391 -40.99 -28.92 -24.69
C LYS A 391 -39.54 -29.30 -25.06
N PRO A 392 -39.29 -30.54 -25.55
CA PRO A 392 -38.43 -31.50 -24.87
C PRO A 392 -37.08 -31.76 -25.58
N ARG A 393 -36.17 -32.42 -24.83
CA ARG A 393 -34.88 -32.98 -25.27
C ARG A 393 -35.01 -34.04 -26.36
N GLU A 394 -34.02 -34.09 -27.26
CA GLU A 394 -33.31 -35.24 -27.86
C GLU A 394 -32.27 -34.66 -28.87
N ASN A 395 -31.07 -35.15 -29.16
CA ASN A 395 -30.36 -36.39 -28.85
C ASN A 395 -28.83 -36.20 -29.13
N SER A 396 -28.01 -36.54 -28.14
CA SER A 396 -26.84 -37.44 -28.21
C SER A 396 -25.70 -37.26 -29.25
N VAL A 397 -24.47 -37.04 -28.75
CA VAL A 397 -23.26 -37.77 -29.19
C VAL A 397 -22.40 -38.07 -27.94
N LYS A 398 -22.05 -39.35 -27.80
CA LYS A 398 -21.26 -39.94 -26.71
C LYS A 398 -19.78 -39.58 -26.81
N GLU A 399 -19.24 -39.20 -25.66
CA GLU A 399 -17.93 -39.52 -25.06
C GLU A 399 -16.75 -39.93 -25.98
N ARG A 400 -15.68 -39.15 -25.85
CA ARG A 400 -14.36 -39.72 -25.54
C ARG A 400 -13.81 -39.03 -24.30
N GLU A 401 -13.83 -39.74 -23.19
CA GLU A 401 -13.05 -39.43 -21.99
C GLU A 401 -11.56 -39.51 -22.32
N THR A 402 -10.82 -38.48 -21.92
CA THR A 402 -9.39 -38.53 -21.56
C THR A 402 -9.13 -37.46 -20.49
N PRO A 403 -8.12 -37.64 -19.63
CA PRO A 403 -8.20 -37.39 -18.19
C PRO A 403 -8.11 -35.91 -17.79
N ALA A 404 -8.66 -35.63 -16.61
CA ALA A 404 -8.81 -34.33 -15.96
C ALA A 404 -7.54 -33.44 -15.99
N GLU A 405 -7.66 -32.30 -16.66
CA GLU A 405 -6.90 -31.09 -16.35
C GLU A 405 -7.82 -30.13 -15.56
N ASN A 406 -7.40 -29.74 -14.36
CA ASN A 406 -8.04 -28.67 -13.57
C ASN A 406 -8.03 -27.38 -14.40
N ASN A 407 -9.13 -27.09 -15.09
CA ASN A 407 -9.27 -25.84 -15.83
C ASN A 407 -9.96 -24.82 -14.92
N ASP A 408 -9.14 -23.96 -14.29
CA ASP A 408 -9.56 -22.84 -13.42
C ASP A 408 -10.16 -21.66 -14.18
N PHE A 409 -10.35 -21.79 -15.50
CA PHE A 409 -10.91 -20.78 -16.39
C PHE A 409 -12.35 -21.10 -16.78
N VAL A 410 -13.16 -20.06 -16.99
CA VAL A 410 -14.48 -20.19 -17.62
C VAL A 410 -14.34 -20.29 -19.13
N SER A 411 -15.35 -20.85 -19.78
CA SER A 411 -15.39 -20.94 -21.24
C SER A 411 -15.46 -19.55 -21.89
N VAL A 412 -14.96 -19.45 -23.13
CA VAL A 412 -15.07 -18.22 -23.94
C VAL A 412 -16.53 -17.78 -24.08
N THR A 413 -17.45 -18.74 -24.19
CA THR A 413 -18.89 -18.49 -24.26
C THR A 413 -19.43 -17.84 -22.98
N GLU A 414 -19.04 -18.33 -21.80
CA GLU A 414 -19.46 -17.74 -20.51
C GLU A 414 -18.92 -16.33 -20.35
N LYS A 415 -17.65 -16.08 -20.71
CA LYS A 415 -17.08 -14.73 -20.70
C LYS A 415 -17.85 -13.78 -21.62
N ASN A 416 -18.14 -14.20 -22.85
CA ASN A 416 -18.86 -13.36 -23.82
C ASN A 416 -20.29 -13.05 -23.35
N ASN A 417 -20.98 -14.02 -22.74
CA ASN A 417 -22.28 -13.79 -22.14
C ASN A 417 -22.22 -12.72 -21.03
N LEU A 418 -21.17 -12.72 -20.22
CA LEU A 418 -20.97 -11.72 -19.17
C LEU A 418 -20.71 -10.33 -19.76
N ILE A 419 -19.86 -10.23 -20.79
CA ILE A 419 -19.61 -8.99 -21.54
C ILE A 419 -20.92 -8.41 -22.08
N ASP A 420 -21.78 -9.25 -22.67
CA ASP A 420 -23.04 -8.78 -23.25
C ASP A 420 -24.02 -8.28 -22.18
N LYS A 421 -24.03 -8.87 -20.98
CA LYS A 421 -24.83 -8.35 -19.86
C LYS A 421 -24.32 -7.00 -19.33
N TYR A 422 -23.00 -6.79 -19.27
CA TYR A 422 -22.45 -5.47 -18.93
C TYR A 422 -22.86 -4.40 -19.95
N LYS A 423 -22.78 -4.71 -21.25
CA LYS A 423 -23.27 -3.81 -22.31
C LYS A 423 -24.75 -3.50 -22.15
N GLU A 424 -25.56 -4.53 -21.87
CA GLU A 424 -26.99 -4.36 -21.68
C GLU A 424 -27.28 -3.39 -20.54
N LEU A 425 -26.65 -3.58 -19.37
CA LEU A 425 -26.84 -2.69 -18.23
C LEU A 425 -26.34 -1.27 -18.50
N LEU A 426 -25.15 -1.12 -19.10
CA LEU A 426 -24.62 0.20 -19.48
C LEU A 426 -25.51 0.94 -20.47
N SER A 427 -26.20 0.22 -21.38
CA SER A 427 -27.15 0.83 -22.32
C SER A 427 -28.40 1.37 -21.64
N LYS A 428 -28.77 0.84 -20.46
CA LYS A 428 -29.92 1.30 -19.69
C LYS A 428 -29.62 2.62 -18.98
N ILE A 429 -28.37 2.98 -18.71
CA ILE A 429 -27.96 4.19 -17.96
C ILE A 429 -27.53 5.30 -18.92
N PRO A 430 -28.11 6.52 -18.92
CA PRO A 430 -27.72 7.57 -19.86
C PRO A 430 -26.27 8.07 -19.65
N GLU A 431 -25.50 8.23 -20.72
CA GLU A 431 -24.13 8.78 -20.68
C GLU A 431 -24.03 10.17 -20.04
N ASN A 432 -25.05 11.02 -20.25
CA ASN A 432 -25.10 12.39 -19.74
C ASN A 432 -26.01 12.55 -18.52
N THR A 433 -26.21 11.47 -17.75
CA THR A 433 -27.06 11.53 -16.55
C THR A 433 -26.58 12.60 -15.57
N GLN A 434 -27.53 13.40 -15.08
CA GLN A 434 -27.29 14.39 -14.02
C GLN A 434 -27.51 13.79 -12.62
N ASN A 435 -27.96 12.54 -12.53
CA ASN A 435 -28.15 11.85 -11.26
C ASN A 435 -26.78 11.34 -10.75
N PRO A 436 -26.29 11.79 -9.58
CA PRO A 436 -24.98 11.39 -9.06
C PRO A 436 -24.84 9.89 -8.82
N GLY A 437 -25.93 9.21 -8.42
CA GLY A 437 -25.97 7.77 -8.21
C GLY A 437 -25.84 7.01 -9.53
N GLU A 438 -26.60 7.41 -10.56
CA GLU A 438 -26.49 6.81 -11.90
C GLU A 438 -25.09 7.03 -12.51
N LYS A 439 -24.50 8.22 -12.30
CA LYS A 439 -23.15 8.54 -12.74
C LYS A 439 -22.09 7.65 -12.09
N ASN A 440 -22.22 7.40 -10.78
CA ASN A 440 -21.30 6.54 -10.05
C ASN A 440 -21.41 5.07 -10.50
N ILE A 441 -22.63 4.56 -10.64
CA ILE A 441 -22.87 3.20 -11.15
C ILE A 441 -22.30 3.05 -12.56
N ARG A 442 -22.57 4.02 -13.44
CA ARG A 442 -22.07 3.98 -14.83
C ARG A 442 -20.55 3.97 -14.87
N ASN A 443 -19.87 4.86 -14.16
CA ASN A 443 -18.40 4.92 -14.13
C ASN A 443 -17.79 3.60 -13.63
N TYR A 444 -18.43 2.98 -12.63
CA TYR A 444 -17.97 1.72 -12.06
C TYR A 444 -18.15 0.55 -13.04
N LEU A 445 -19.33 0.46 -13.68
CA LEU A 445 -19.62 -0.54 -14.71
C LEU A 445 -18.74 -0.38 -15.96
N GLU A 446 -18.46 0.85 -16.40
CA GLU A 446 -17.57 1.11 -17.55
C GLU A 446 -16.14 0.64 -17.25
N LYS A 447 -15.65 0.88 -16.02
CA LYS A 447 -14.33 0.42 -15.58
C LYS A 447 -14.21 -1.10 -15.59
N GLU A 448 -15.18 -1.80 -15.02
CA GLU A 448 -15.19 -3.27 -15.00
C GLU A 448 -15.43 -3.89 -16.38
N TYR A 449 -16.28 -3.26 -17.21
CA TYR A 449 -16.52 -3.69 -18.58
C TYR A 449 -15.24 -3.61 -19.43
N GLU A 450 -14.48 -2.52 -19.34
CA GLU A 450 -13.18 -2.38 -19.99
C GLU A 450 -12.16 -3.39 -19.45
N GLU A 451 -12.15 -3.65 -18.14
CA GLU A 451 -11.30 -4.69 -17.55
C GLU A 451 -11.64 -6.10 -18.09
N LEU A 452 -12.93 -6.40 -18.24
CA LEU A 452 -13.42 -7.69 -18.76
C LEU A 452 -13.06 -7.88 -20.25
N LEU A 453 -13.10 -6.81 -21.05
CA LEU A 453 -12.68 -6.83 -22.46
C LEU A 453 -11.19 -7.11 -22.62
N GLN A 454 -10.34 -6.56 -21.74
CA GLN A 454 -8.88 -6.69 -21.81
C GLN A 454 -8.33 -8.06 -21.40
N LYS A 455 -9.13 -8.92 -20.75
CA LYS A 455 -8.70 -10.25 -20.29
C LYS A 455 -8.85 -11.30 -21.39
N ASP A 456 -7.76 -11.90 -21.88
CA ASP A 456 -7.84 -12.96 -22.91
C ASP A 456 -8.55 -14.23 -22.41
N LYS A 457 -8.40 -14.55 -21.11
CA LYS A 457 -9.07 -15.64 -20.41
C LYS A 457 -9.54 -15.15 -19.05
N LEU A 458 -10.61 -15.72 -18.53
CA LEU A 458 -11.23 -15.31 -17.27
C LEU A 458 -11.23 -16.48 -16.29
N PHE A 459 -10.67 -16.28 -15.09
CA PHE A 459 -10.69 -17.32 -14.07
C PHE A 459 -12.09 -17.48 -13.48
N LYS A 460 -12.44 -18.67 -12.96
CA LYS A 460 -13.75 -18.95 -12.34
C LYS A 460 -14.05 -18.03 -11.15
N HIS A 461 -13.04 -17.70 -10.35
CA HIS A 461 -13.21 -16.77 -9.23
C HIS A 461 -13.46 -15.33 -9.73
N GLU A 462 -12.72 -14.87 -10.75
CA GLU A 462 -12.95 -13.55 -11.36
C GLU A 462 -14.32 -13.47 -12.02
N TYR A 463 -14.74 -14.49 -12.77
CA TYR A 463 -16.09 -14.57 -13.35
C TYR A 463 -17.17 -14.44 -12.27
N THR A 464 -16.94 -15.06 -11.11
CA THR A 464 -17.85 -14.93 -9.96
C THR A 464 -17.88 -13.49 -9.43
N GLU A 465 -16.73 -12.83 -9.30
CA GLU A 465 -16.66 -11.44 -8.84
C GLU A 465 -17.30 -10.44 -9.82
N PHE A 466 -17.00 -10.52 -11.12
CA PHE A 466 -17.66 -9.69 -12.13
C PHE A 466 -19.17 -9.94 -12.19
N THR A 467 -19.61 -11.21 -12.07
CA THR A 467 -21.05 -11.51 -12.05
C THR A 467 -21.74 -10.94 -10.81
N LYS A 468 -21.10 -11.02 -9.62
CA LYS A 468 -21.60 -10.40 -8.39
C LYS A 468 -21.71 -8.89 -8.53
N SER A 469 -20.66 -8.27 -9.05
CA SER A 469 -20.55 -6.84 -9.22
C SER A 469 -21.60 -6.29 -10.19
N LEU A 470 -21.78 -6.96 -11.33
CA LEU A 470 -22.80 -6.65 -12.31
C LEU A 470 -24.21 -6.72 -11.71
N ASN A 471 -24.55 -7.82 -11.02
CA ASN A 471 -25.86 -7.98 -10.39
C ASN A 471 -26.12 -6.91 -9.33
N LEU A 472 -25.11 -6.57 -8.52
CA LEU A 472 -25.20 -5.53 -7.50
C LEU A 472 -25.51 -4.16 -8.10
N ASN A 473 -24.81 -3.80 -9.18
CA ASN A 473 -25.04 -2.53 -9.87
C ASN A 473 -26.38 -2.51 -10.63
N GLU A 474 -26.86 -3.64 -11.15
CA GLU A 474 -28.19 -3.76 -11.74
C GLU A 474 -29.30 -3.52 -10.70
N THR A 475 -29.14 -4.07 -9.50
CA THR A 475 -30.04 -3.86 -8.37
C THR A 475 -30.02 -2.39 -7.93
N PHE A 476 -28.84 -1.78 -7.75
CA PHE A 476 -28.74 -0.36 -7.37
C PHE A 476 -29.35 0.56 -8.42
N TYR A 477 -29.15 0.27 -9.70
CA TYR A 477 -29.74 1.05 -10.78
C TYR A 477 -31.28 0.95 -10.78
N SER A 478 -31.82 -0.25 -10.58
CA SER A 478 -33.27 -0.47 -10.47
C SER A 478 -33.87 0.28 -9.29
N GLN A 479 -33.22 0.25 -8.13
CA GLN A 479 -33.65 0.97 -6.92
C GLN A 479 -33.62 2.50 -7.07
N LEU A 480 -32.62 3.05 -7.81
CA LEU A 480 -32.58 4.48 -8.16
C LEU A 480 -33.75 4.88 -9.06
N LYS A 481 -34.19 4.00 -9.97
CA LYS A 481 -35.33 4.24 -10.86
C LYS A 481 -36.68 4.11 -10.17
N GLU A 482 -36.80 3.20 -9.19
CA GLU A 482 -38.00 3.02 -8.38
C GLU A 482 -38.16 4.09 -7.28
N GLY A 483 -37.17 4.97 -7.09
CA GLY A 483 -37.21 6.08 -6.13
C GLY A 483 -37.01 5.65 -4.67
N GLU A 484 -36.55 4.42 -4.43
CA GLU A 484 -36.36 3.86 -3.09
C GLU A 484 -35.03 4.29 -2.43
N MET A 485 -34.07 4.79 -3.21
CA MET A 485 -32.83 5.41 -2.69
C MET A 485 -32.83 6.92 -2.90
N LYS A 486 -33.00 7.67 -1.80
CA LYS A 486 -32.52 9.06 -1.72
C LYS A 486 -31.15 9.05 -1.05
N LEU A 487 -30.09 9.22 -1.84
CA LEU A 487 -28.80 9.63 -1.29
C LEU A 487 -28.97 11.06 -0.78
N SER A 488 -28.86 11.27 0.53
CA SER A 488 -28.93 12.59 1.15
C SER A 488 -27.76 13.44 0.71
N GLU A 489 -28.03 14.62 0.16
CA GLU A 489 -27.05 15.70 0.06
C GLU A 489 -26.67 16.16 1.48
N ASN A 490 -25.37 16.48 1.66
CA ASN A 490 -24.78 16.99 2.91
C ASN A 490 -25.63 18.06 3.62
N PRO A 491 -25.67 18.07 4.97
CA PRO A 491 -26.25 19.16 5.75
C PRO A 491 -25.23 20.31 5.88
N GLU A 492 -25.10 21.14 4.84
CA GLU A 492 -24.46 22.45 4.96
C GLU A 492 -25.34 23.54 4.33
N LYS A 493 -26.40 23.94 5.03
CA LYS A 493 -26.88 25.32 5.02
C LYS A 493 -27.38 25.67 6.42
N GLY A 494 -26.50 26.30 7.18
CA GLY A 494 -26.89 27.08 8.35
C GLY A 494 -27.86 28.17 7.93
N GLU A 495 -28.99 28.23 8.62
CA GLU A 495 -29.95 29.31 8.56
C GLU A 495 -29.29 30.62 8.96
N THR A 496 -29.21 31.59 8.05
CA THR A 496 -29.09 33.00 8.40
C THR A 496 -30.48 33.59 8.48
N ASN A 497 -31.06 33.60 9.68
CA ASN A 497 -32.18 34.46 10.03
C ASN A 497 -31.61 35.79 10.53
N THR A 498 -31.87 36.87 9.80
CA THR A 498 -31.85 38.24 10.32
C THR A 498 -33.23 38.84 10.12
N ASN A 499 -33.94 39.04 11.23
CA ASN A 499 -34.75 40.23 11.46
C ASN A 499 -33.84 41.29 12.09
#